data_AF-A0A8T4QVC6-F1
#
_entry.id   AF-A0A8T4QVC6-F1
#
_cell.length_a   1.000
_cell.length_b   1.000
_cell.length_c   1.000
_cell.angle_alpha   90.00
_cell.angle_beta   90.00
_cell.angle_gamma   90.00
#
_symmetry.space_group_name_H-M   'P 1'
#
loop_
_entity.id
_entity.type
_entity.pdbx_description
1 polymer ?
#
loop_
_entity_poly.entity_id
_entity_poly.type
_entity_poly.pdbx_seq_one_letter_code
_entity_poly.pdbx_strand_id
1 'polypeptide(L)'
;MVDVKQAAFVVAVAVLFASFIGLAHDALYDQPEYNQFCTDDYFRFGAYPAKIESTNCTYIVTEEERQCVKDEKTPVYDYNAQGCQLYRECSTCNQDFKAANETYSRNSFFIIGIIALAAIVAGMYLKYGFIGTGFLYGGILLLVYSNIRFIGELDKFVRVGLIFIELLLVIWIGYRRLEKK
;
A
#
# COMPACT_ATOMS: atom_id res chain seq x y z
N MET A 1 13.83 6.69 37.65
CA MET A 1 12.51 6.04 37.63
C MET A 1 11.62 6.86 36.72
N VAL A 2 11.03 6.24 35.69
CA VAL A 2 10.05 6.93 34.82
C VAL A 2 8.73 7.01 35.58
N ASP A 3 8.18 8.20 35.73
CA ASP A 3 6.85 8.39 36.33
C ASP A 3 5.78 7.80 35.39
N VAL A 4 4.81 7.06 35.93
CA VAL A 4 3.70 6.47 35.15
C VAL A 4 3.00 7.53 34.30
N LYS A 5 2.87 8.76 34.82
CA LYS A 5 2.27 9.89 34.08
C LYS A 5 3.10 10.29 32.87
N GLN A 6 4.43 10.27 33.01
CA GLN A 6 5.36 10.61 31.93
C GLN A 6 5.37 9.52 30.86
N ALA A 7 5.36 8.24 31.26
CA ALA A 7 5.25 7.12 30.34
C ALA A 7 3.94 7.18 29.54
N ALA A 8 2.80 7.43 30.21
CA ALA A 8 1.50 7.56 29.54
C ALA A 8 1.50 8.68 28.51
N PHE A 9 2.12 9.83 28.83
CA PHE A 9 2.24 10.95 27.91
C PHE A 9 3.11 10.62 26.69
N VAL A 10 4.24 9.94 26.88
CA VAL A 10 5.13 9.49 25.78
C VAL A 10 4.36 8.58 24.82
N VAL A 11 3.62 7.60 25.34
CA VAL A 11 2.82 6.68 24.51
C VAL A 11 1.73 7.44 23.76
N ALA A 12 1.01 8.36 24.43
CA ALA A 12 -0.02 9.16 23.79
C ALA A 12 0.55 9.99 22.63
N VAL A 13 1.67 10.68 22.84
CA VAL A 13 2.34 11.45 21.77
C VAL A 13 2.78 10.54 20.62
N ALA A 14 3.39 9.40 20.93
CA ALA A 14 3.89 8.49 19.91
C ALA A 14 2.76 7.95 19.01
N VAL A 15 1.66 7.50 19.60
CA VAL A 15 0.50 6.98 18.88
C VAL A 15 -0.21 8.09 18.10
N LEU A 16 -0.52 9.22 18.75
CA LEU A 16 -1.21 10.34 18.10
C LEU A 16 -0.39 10.92 16.94
N PHE A 17 0.92 11.03 17.10
CA PHE A 17 1.81 11.46 16.02
C PHE A 17 1.76 10.50 14.83
N ALA A 18 1.94 9.19 15.06
CA ALA A 18 1.92 8.20 13.99
C ALA A 18 0.54 8.15 13.28
N SER A 19 -0.55 8.17 14.05
CA SER A 19 -1.91 8.21 13.49
C SER A 19 -2.18 9.49 12.71
N PHE A 20 -1.74 10.65 13.23
CA PHE A 20 -1.88 11.93 12.53
C PHE A 20 -1.17 11.91 11.18
N ILE A 21 0.08 11.44 11.12
CA ILE A 21 0.81 11.37 9.86
C ILE A 21 0.17 10.36 8.90
N GLY A 22 -0.30 9.20 9.38
CA GLY A 22 -1.02 8.24 8.54
C GLY A 22 -2.29 8.84 7.93
N LEU A 23 -3.12 9.50 8.73
CA LEU A 23 -4.34 10.14 8.25
C LEU A 23 -4.05 11.35 7.34
N ALA A 24 -3.02 12.14 7.66
CA ALA A 24 -2.61 13.26 6.83
C ALA A 24 -2.07 12.79 5.48
N HIS A 25 -1.34 11.68 5.44
CA HIS A 25 -0.89 11.07 4.19
C HIS A 25 -2.08 10.62 3.35
N ASP A 26 -3.00 9.85 3.93
CA ASP A 26 -4.21 9.38 3.23
C ASP A 26 -5.07 10.57 2.70
N ALA A 27 -5.04 11.73 3.36
CA ALA A 27 -5.77 12.92 2.93
C ALA A 27 -5.04 13.76 1.85
N LEU A 28 -3.72 13.61 1.70
CA LEU A 28 -2.89 14.39 0.78
C LEU A 28 -2.41 13.59 -0.43
N TYR A 29 -2.44 12.26 -0.35
CA TYR A 29 -1.94 11.37 -1.39
C TYR A 29 -2.97 10.27 -1.65
N ASP A 30 -3.79 10.48 -2.68
CA ASP A 30 -4.89 9.59 -3.03
C ASP A 30 -4.39 8.22 -3.49
N GLN A 31 -4.95 7.17 -2.92
CA GLN A 31 -4.68 5.81 -3.36
C GLN A 31 -5.36 5.56 -4.72
N PRO A 32 -4.68 4.91 -5.68
CA PRO A 32 -5.33 4.50 -6.93
C PRO A 32 -6.51 3.58 -6.62
N GLU A 33 -7.68 3.91 -7.14
CA GLU A 33 -8.88 3.08 -6.99
C GLU A 33 -9.06 2.19 -8.22
N TYR A 34 -9.46 0.93 -8.00
CA TYR A 34 -9.62 -0.05 -9.07
C TYR A 34 -10.56 0.44 -10.19
N ASN A 35 -11.68 1.06 -9.82
CA ASN A 35 -12.71 1.60 -10.71
C ASN A 35 -12.20 2.71 -11.67
N GLN A 36 -11.09 3.38 -11.34
CA GLN A 36 -10.49 4.41 -12.19
C GLN A 36 -9.76 3.81 -13.40
N PHE A 37 -9.28 2.57 -13.25
CA PHE A 37 -8.62 1.82 -14.32
C PHE A 37 -9.59 0.85 -14.99
N CYS A 38 -10.45 0.22 -14.18
CA CYS A 38 -11.42 -0.78 -14.59
C CYS A 38 -12.81 -0.18 -14.45
N THR A 39 -13.27 0.52 -15.48
CA THR A 39 -14.61 1.08 -15.50
C THR A 39 -15.67 -0.04 -15.35
N ASP A 40 -16.61 0.20 -14.44
CA ASP A 40 -17.68 -0.72 -14.03
C ASP A 40 -18.69 -1.10 -15.12
N ASP A 41 -18.60 -0.55 -16.33
CA ASP A 41 -19.48 -0.96 -17.43
C ASP A 41 -19.34 -2.45 -17.77
N TYR A 42 -18.20 -3.06 -17.43
CA TYR A 42 -17.96 -4.50 -17.62
C TYR A 42 -18.28 -5.36 -16.37
N PHE A 43 -18.32 -4.75 -15.17
CA PHE A 43 -18.56 -5.41 -13.87
C PHE A 43 -19.95 -5.19 -13.28
N ARG A 44 -20.84 -4.44 -13.94
CA ARG A 44 -22.28 -4.35 -13.57
C ARG A 44 -23.02 -5.69 -13.53
N PHE A 45 -22.37 -6.76 -13.94
CA PHE A 45 -22.83 -8.12 -13.71
C PHE A 45 -21.65 -8.92 -13.13
N GLY A 46 -21.55 -8.93 -11.80
CA GLY A 46 -20.68 -9.87 -11.11
C GLY A 46 -20.95 -11.29 -11.59
N ALA A 47 -19.89 -12.07 -11.84
CA ALA A 47 -19.92 -13.47 -12.25
C ALA A 47 -21.19 -13.83 -13.03
N TYR A 48 -21.33 -13.34 -14.27
CA TYR A 48 -22.58 -13.49 -15.03
C TYR A 48 -23.08 -14.93 -14.98
N PRO A 49 -24.17 -15.23 -14.25
CA PRO A 49 -24.89 -16.46 -14.53
C PRO A 49 -25.31 -16.33 -15.98
N ALA A 50 -25.07 -17.36 -16.80
CA ALA A 50 -25.67 -17.43 -18.12
C ALA A 50 -27.14 -17.04 -17.98
N LYS A 51 -27.64 -16.12 -18.81
CA LYS A 51 -29.08 -15.85 -18.84
C LYS A 51 -29.75 -17.21 -19.02
N ILE A 52 -30.56 -17.60 -18.03
CA ILE A 52 -31.11 -18.95 -17.81
C ILE A 52 -31.91 -19.46 -19.03
N GLU A 53 -32.19 -18.60 -20.01
CA GLU A 53 -32.96 -18.91 -21.22
C GLU A 53 -32.19 -19.61 -22.36
N SER A 54 -30.86 -19.70 -22.34
CA SER A 54 -30.14 -20.39 -23.43
C SER A 54 -29.54 -21.73 -22.98
N THR A 55 -30.18 -22.81 -23.42
CA THR A 55 -29.81 -24.19 -23.05
C THR A 55 -28.55 -24.71 -23.77
N ASN A 56 -27.88 -23.90 -24.61
CA ASN A 56 -26.83 -24.37 -25.53
C ASN A 56 -25.69 -23.36 -25.81
N CYS A 57 -25.23 -22.56 -24.83
CA CYS A 57 -23.98 -21.82 -25.01
C CYS A 57 -22.78 -22.79 -24.99
N THR A 58 -22.16 -23.03 -26.14
CA THR A 58 -20.85 -23.71 -26.19
C THR A 58 -19.76 -22.65 -26.01
N TYR A 59 -19.13 -22.64 -24.84
CA TYR A 59 -17.99 -21.76 -24.58
C TYR A 59 -16.76 -22.31 -25.29
N ILE A 60 -16.26 -21.58 -26.29
CA ILE A 60 -15.04 -21.93 -27.03
C ILE A 60 -14.00 -20.88 -26.71
N VAL A 61 -12.97 -21.27 -25.94
CA VAL A 61 -11.81 -20.42 -25.65
C VAL A 61 -11.03 -20.19 -26.94
N THR A 62 -11.03 -18.96 -27.43
CA THR A 62 -10.27 -18.54 -28.62
C THR A 62 -8.77 -18.54 -28.31
N GLU A 63 -7.92 -18.64 -29.34
CA GLU A 63 -6.46 -18.51 -29.12
C GLU A 63 -6.09 -17.10 -28.64
N GLU A 64 -6.84 -16.08 -29.07
CA GLU A 64 -6.68 -14.70 -28.62
C GLU A 64 -6.96 -14.54 -27.11
N GLU A 65 -7.99 -15.21 -26.59
CA GLU A 65 -8.27 -15.26 -25.16
C GLU A 65 -7.15 -15.94 -24.37
N ARG A 66 -6.62 -17.06 -24.89
CA ARG A 66 -5.46 -17.73 -24.26
C ARG A 66 -4.23 -16.85 -24.25
N GLN A 67 -3.98 -16.14 -25.34
CA GLN A 67 -2.85 -15.23 -25.42
C GLN A 67 -3.04 -14.04 -24.46
N CYS A 68 -4.26 -13.53 -24.34
CA CYS A 68 -4.60 -12.48 -23.38
C CYS A 68 -4.23 -12.88 -21.94
N VAL A 69 -4.61 -14.10 -21.52
CA VAL A 69 -4.28 -14.62 -20.19
C VAL A 69 -2.77 -14.87 -20.03
N LYS A 70 -2.10 -15.39 -21.07
CA LYS A 70 -0.63 -15.58 -21.06
C LYS A 70 0.12 -14.25 -20.91
N ASP A 71 -0.41 -13.18 -21.48
CA ASP A 71 0.16 -11.84 -21.40
C ASP A 71 -0.21 -11.12 -20.07
N GLU A 72 -0.78 -11.84 -19.10
CA GLU A 72 -1.27 -11.30 -17.80
C GLU A 72 -2.34 -10.21 -17.93
N LYS A 73 -3.06 -10.18 -19.05
CA LYS A 73 -4.14 -9.22 -19.30
C LYS A 73 -5.49 -9.84 -18.99
N THR A 74 -6.54 -9.02 -18.99
CA THR A 74 -7.89 -9.44 -18.58
C THR A 74 -8.79 -9.55 -19.80
N PRO A 75 -9.32 -10.75 -20.12
CA PRO A 75 -10.25 -10.92 -21.23
C PRO A 75 -11.59 -10.23 -20.90
N VAL A 76 -12.09 -9.50 -21.88
CA VAL A 76 -13.37 -8.78 -21.82
C VAL A 76 -14.37 -9.48 -22.74
N TYR A 77 -15.59 -9.66 -22.24
CA TYR A 77 -16.65 -10.39 -22.95
C TYR A 77 -17.86 -9.49 -23.21
N ASP A 78 -18.45 -9.64 -24.38
CA ASP A 78 -19.78 -9.14 -24.74
C ASP A 78 -20.82 -10.28 -24.70
N TYR A 79 -22.09 -9.92 -24.90
CA TYR A 79 -23.20 -10.87 -25.02
C TYR A 79 -23.81 -10.82 -26.41
N ASN A 80 -24.03 -11.99 -27.01
CA ASN A 80 -24.90 -12.07 -28.19
C ASN A 80 -26.38 -11.94 -27.80
N ALA A 81 -27.27 -11.91 -28.82
CA ALA A 81 -28.71 -11.80 -28.62
C ALA A 81 -29.31 -12.94 -27.76
N GLN A 82 -28.63 -14.09 -27.70
CA GLN A 82 -29.00 -15.26 -26.91
C GLN A 82 -28.44 -15.22 -25.48
N GLY A 83 -27.65 -14.20 -25.13
CA GLY A 83 -27.04 -14.08 -23.81
C GLY A 83 -25.84 -14.99 -23.57
N CYS A 84 -25.20 -15.51 -24.63
CA CYS A 84 -23.92 -16.20 -24.52
C CYS A 84 -22.76 -15.20 -24.53
N GLN A 85 -21.73 -15.51 -23.74
CA GLN A 85 -20.48 -14.75 -23.68
C GLN A 85 -19.69 -14.91 -24.98
N LEU A 86 -19.24 -13.78 -25.53
CA LEU A 86 -18.34 -13.72 -26.66
C LEU A 86 -17.12 -12.92 -26.26
N TYR A 87 -15.92 -13.49 -26.44
CA TYR A 87 -14.67 -12.75 -26.28
C TYR A 87 -14.67 -11.55 -27.22
N ARG A 88 -14.42 -10.36 -26.67
CA ARG A 88 -14.38 -9.10 -27.39
C ARG A 88 -12.95 -8.61 -27.55
N GLU A 89 -12.27 -8.44 -26.42
CA GLU A 89 -10.96 -7.80 -26.39
C GLU A 89 -10.16 -8.18 -25.14
N CYS A 90 -8.90 -7.78 -25.15
CA CYS A 90 -7.96 -7.98 -24.06
C CYS A 90 -7.64 -6.66 -23.38
N SER A 91 -8.09 -6.48 -22.13
CA SER A 91 -7.89 -5.25 -21.36
C SER A 91 -6.61 -5.29 -20.52
N THR A 92 -5.86 -4.19 -20.53
CA THR A 92 -4.68 -3.97 -19.67
C THR A 92 -5.03 -3.39 -18.31
N CYS A 93 -6.31 -3.15 -18.00
CA CYS A 93 -6.68 -2.44 -16.77
C CYS A 93 -6.01 -3.01 -15.51
N ASN A 94 -6.06 -4.33 -15.28
CA ASN A 94 -5.46 -4.92 -14.08
C ASN A 94 -3.95 -4.64 -13.98
N GLN A 95 -3.26 -4.59 -15.12
CA GLN A 95 -1.84 -4.24 -15.18
C GLN A 95 -1.64 -2.76 -14.88
N ASP A 96 -2.46 -1.89 -15.45
CA ASP A 96 -2.38 -0.45 -15.26
C ASP A 96 -2.67 -0.07 -13.79
N PHE A 97 -3.69 -0.68 -13.19
CA PHE A 97 -4.00 -0.56 -11.76
C PHE A 97 -2.85 -1.05 -10.89
N LYS A 98 -2.30 -2.24 -11.17
CA LYS A 98 -1.17 -2.80 -10.42
C LYS A 98 0.05 -1.90 -10.51
N ALA A 99 0.40 -1.41 -11.71
CA ALA A 99 1.52 -0.50 -11.92
C ALA A 99 1.33 0.85 -11.19
N ALA A 100 0.12 1.38 -11.19
CA ALA A 100 -0.22 2.58 -10.42
C ALA A 100 -0.12 2.34 -8.92
N ASN A 101 -0.63 1.21 -8.43
CA ASN A 101 -0.60 0.84 -7.01
C ASN A 101 0.82 0.55 -6.50
N GLU A 102 1.67 -0.07 -7.32
CA GLU A 102 3.10 -0.27 -7.05
C GLU A 102 3.83 1.08 -6.93
N THR A 103 3.55 2.00 -7.87
CA THR A 103 4.15 3.35 -7.85
C THR A 103 3.69 4.16 -6.65
N TYR A 104 2.40 4.13 -6.34
CA TYR A 104 1.81 4.75 -5.15
C TYR A 104 2.47 4.20 -3.88
N SER A 105 2.48 2.88 -3.71
CA SER A 105 3.02 2.23 -2.51
C SER A 105 4.50 2.56 -2.31
N ARG A 106 5.29 2.56 -3.38
CA ARG A 106 6.71 2.95 -3.35
C ARG A 106 6.89 4.40 -2.90
N ASN A 107 6.15 5.33 -3.48
CA ASN A 107 6.28 6.75 -3.16
C ASN A 107 5.81 7.05 -1.74
N SER A 108 4.66 6.52 -1.34
CA SER A 108 4.09 6.64 0.01
C SER A 108 5.06 6.12 1.07
N PHE A 109 5.68 4.98 0.79
CA PHE A 109 6.70 4.40 1.66
C PHE A 109 7.86 5.38 1.91
N PHE A 110 8.41 5.98 0.85
CA PHE A 110 9.52 6.92 0.99
C PHE A 110 9.11 8.22 1.69
N ILE A 111 7.93 8.76 1.37
CA ILE A 111 7.41 9.98 2.01
C ILE A 111 7.27 9.77 3.51
N ILE A 112 6.57 8.71 3.93
CA ILE A 112 6.36 8.41 5.35
C ILE A 112 7.68 8.03 6.03
N GLY A 113 8.54 7.25 5.37
CA GLY A 113 9.86 6.89 5.87
C GLY A 113 10.75 8.10 6.17
N ILE A 114 10.78 9.08 5.27
CA ILE A 114 11.53 10.34 5.48
C ILE A 114 10.94 11.12 6.66
N ILE A 115 9.61 11.25 6.75
CA ILE A 115 8.96 11.92 7.87
C ILE A 115 9.26 11.21 9.19
N ALA A 116 9.25 9.88 9.20
CA ALA A 116 9.54 9.08 10.37
C ALA A 116 11.00 9.25 10.83
N LEU A 117 11.96 9.22 9.90
CA LEU A 117 13.36 9.51 10.19
C LEU A 117 13.56 10.93 10.71
N ALA A 118 12.90 11.92 10.08
CA ALA A 118 12.94 13.30 10.54
C ALA A 118 12.37 13.44 11.95
N ALA A 119 11.29 12.73 12.28
CA ALA A 119 10.71 12.69 13.62
C ALA A 119 11.65 12.07 14.66
N ILE A 120 12.35 10.97 14.31
CA ILE A 120 13.37 10.36 15.18
C ILE A 120 14.50 11.36 15.46
N VAL A 121 15.02 12.00 14.41
CA VAL A 121 16.09 12.99 14.53
C VAL A 121 15.62 14.19 15.36
N ALA A 122 14.44 14.74 15.08
CA ALA A 122 13.86 15.83 15.86
C ALA A 122 13.69 15.44 17.33
N GLY A 123 13.19 14.24 17.61
CA GLY A 123 13.06 13.69 18.95
C GLY A 123 14.37 13.66 19.75
N MET A 124 15.50 13.44 19.07
CA MET A 124 16.82 13.48 19.71
C MET A 124 17.31 14.88 20.10
N TYR A 125 16.89 15.92 19.36
CA TYR A 125 17.34 17.30 19.58
C TYR A 125 16.36 18.13 20.42
N LEU A 126 15.16 17.63 20.68
CA LEU A 126 14.18 18.30 21.54
C LEU A 126 14.66 18.36 23.01
N LYS A 127 14.63 19.56 23.59
CA LYS A 127 15.08 19.83 24.97
C LYS A 127 14.20 19.16 26.03
N TYR A 128 12.92 18.97 25.74
CA TYR A 128 11.97 18.36 26.67
C TYR A 128 12.03 16.85 26.57
N GLY A 129 12.58 16.18 27.59
CA GLY A 129 12.86 14.74 27.57
C GLY A 129 11.65 13.88 27.21
N PHE A 130 10.46 14.18 27.73
CA PHE A 130 9.25 13.39 27.46
C PHE A 130 8.70 13.60 26.05
N ILE A 131 8.68 14.84 25.57
CA ILE A 131 8.20 15.15 24.21
C ILE A 131 9.17 14.58 23.17
N GLY A 132 10.48 14.76 23.36
CA GLY A 132 11.50 14.20 22.48
C GLY A 132 11.45 12.67 22.41
N THR A 133 11.25 12.02 23.55
CA THR A 133 11.06 10.55 23.62
C THR A 133 9.77 10.11 22.92
N GLY A 134 8.69 10.90 23.04
CA GLY A 134 7.44 10.68 22.30
C GLY A 134 7.61 10.75 20.79
N PHE A 135 8.32 11.76 20.26
CA PHE A 135 8.63 11.87 18.83
C PHE A 135 9.56 10.74 18.34
N LEU A 136 10.52 10.33 19.17
CA LEU A 136 11.41 9.21 18.84
C LEU A 136 10.62 7.91 18.69
N TYR A 137 9.80 7.55 19.68
CA TYR A 137 8.95 6.36 19.58
C TYR A 137 7.86 6.50 18.52
N GLY A 138 7.31 7.70 18.34
CA GLY A 138 6.33 7.99 17.29
C GLY A 138 6.91 7.79 15.88
N GLY A 139 8.14 8.24 15.65
CA GLY A 139 8.85 7.98 14.39
C GLY A 139 9.13 6.49 14.18
N ILE A 140 9.54 5.75 15.22
CA ILE A 140 9.70 4.28 15.12
C ILE A 140 8.36 3.60 14.81
N LEU A 141 7.28 3.97 15.51
CA LEU A 141 5.94 3.44 15.23
C LEU A 141 5.49 3.76 13.81
N LEU A 142 5.82 4.96 13.31
CA LEU A 142 5.50 5.37 11.95
C LEU A 142 6.27 4.56 10.89
N LEU A 143 7.55 4.20 11.15
CA LEU A 143 8.29 3.26 10.29
C LEU A 143 7.61 1.89 10.24
N VAL A 144 7.22 1.36 11.40
CA VAL A 144 6.49 0.08 11.49
C VAL A 144 5.16 0.16 10.74
N TYR A 145 4.40 1.24 10.92
CA TYR A 145 3.16 1.49 10.20
C TYR A 145 3.37 1.51 8.68
N SER A 146 4.40 2.22 8.21
CA SER A 146 4.76 2.29 6.78
C SER A 146 5.04 0.90 6.21
N ASN A 147 5.81 0.09 6.95
CA ASN A 147 6.10 -1.30 6.58
C ASN A 147 4.84 -2.15 6.54
N ILE A 148 3.93 -2.04 7.51
CA ILE A 148 2.71 -2.87 7.47
C ILE A 148 1.82 -2.49 6.28
N ARG A 149 1.72 -1.20 5.95
CA ARG A 149 0.76 -0.71 4.96
C ARG A 149 1.25 -0.77 3.51
N PHE A 150 2.48 -0.35 3.23
CA PHE A 150 2.93 -0.14 1.84
C PHE A 150 3.79 -1.28 1.31
N ILE A 151 4.19 -2.22 2.16
CA ILE A 151 5.12 -3.28 1.76
C ILE A 151 4.51 -4.28 0.78
N GLY A 152 3.20 -4.51 0.84
CA GLY A 152 2.51 -5.62 0.17
C GLY A 152 2.68 -5.65 -1.34
N GLU A 153 2.75 -4.48 -1.95
CA GLU A 153 2.77 -4.29 -3.41
C GLU A 153 4.19 -4.10 -3.96
N LEU A 154 5.20 -3.95 -3.12
CA LEU A 154 6.59 -3.81 -3.56
C LEU A 154 7.18 -5.14 -4.04
N ASP A 155 8.03 -5.07 -5.07
CA ASP A 155 8.86 -6.17 -5.53
C ASP A 155 9.62 -6.84 -4.36
N LYS A 156 9.78 -8.16 -4.45
CA LYS A 156 10.36 -8.98 -3.37
C LYS A 156 11.77 -8.53 -3.00
N PHE A 157 12.60 -8.15 -3.98
CA PHE A 157 13.98 -7.73 -3.71
C PHE A 157 14.04 -6.33 -3.14
N VAL A 158 13.23 -5.41 -3.69
CA VAL A 158 13.12 -4.04 -3.16
C VAL A 158 12.67 -4.06 -1.71
N ARG A 159 11.66 -4.88 -1.39
CA ARG A 159 11.13 -5.08 -0.05
C ARG A 159 12.21 -5.47 0.96
N VAL A 160 13.00 -6.49 0.65
CA VAL A 160 14.05 -6.99 1.56
C VAL A 160 15.17 -5.97 1.71
N GLY A 161 15.64 -5.39 0.60
CA GLY A 161 16.71 -4.39 0.63
C GLY A 161 16.32 -3.17 1.47
N LEU A 162 15.07 -2.76 1.37
CA LEU A 162 14.56 -1.59 2.05
C LEU A 162 14.42 -1.81 3.57
N ILE A 163 13.83 -2.94 4.01
CA ILE A 163 13.78 -3.28 5.45
C ILE A 163 15.19 -3.35 6.04
N PHE A 164 16.14 -3.92 5.28
CA PHE A 164 17.52 -4.02 5.70
C PHE A 164 18.16 -2.64 5.89
N ILE A 165 17.94 -1.71 4.97
CA ILE A 165 18.42 -0.32 5.08
C ILE A 165 17.81 0.37 6.30
N GLU A 166 16.50 0.25 6.53
CA GLU A 166 15.85 0.86 7.69
C GLU A 166 16.40 0.31 9.01
N LEU A 167 16.61 -1.01 9.08
CA LEU A 167 17.20 -1.65 10.25
C LEU A 167 18.60 -1.09 10.53
N LEU A 168 19.45 -0.99 9.49
CA LEU A 168 20.79 -0.40 9.63
C LEU A 168 20.73 1.06 10.09
N LEU A 169 19.79 1.86 9.57
CA LEU A 169 19.60 3.25 9.97
C LEU A 169 19.20 3.36 11.44
N VAL A 170 18.22 2.57 11.90
CA VAL A 170 17.78 2.60 13.30
C VAL A 170 18.89 2.15 14.25
N ILE A 171 19.63 1.10 13.90
CA ILE A 171 20.80 0.63 14.67
C ILE A 171 21.88 1.73 14.73
N TRP A 172 22.19 2.35 13.60
CA TRP A 172 23.19 3.41 13.51
C TRP A 172 22.82 4.64 14.35
N ILE A 173 21.55 5.07 14.28
CA ILE A 173 21.01 6.16 15.11
C ILE A 173 21.09 5.78 16.60
N GLY A 174 20.70 4.55 16.95
CA GLY A 174 20.79 4.03 18.31
C GLY A 174 22.21 4.06 18.86
N TYR A 175 23.19 3.60 18.07
CA TYR A 175 24.60 3.61 18.44
C TYR A 175 25.13 5.03 18.68
N ARG A 176 24.85 5.96 17.76
CA ARG A 176 25.22 7.39 17.89
C ARG A 176 24.65 8.05 19.15
N ARG A 177 23.48 7.60 19.62
CA ARG A 177 22.88 8.13 20.85
C ARG A 177 23.54 7.58 22.12
N LEU A 178 23.94 6.31 22.10
CA LEU A 178 24.64 5.68 23.23
C LEU A 178 26.04 6.28 23.44
N GLU A 179 26.73 6.67 22.37
CA GLU A 179 28.06 7.30 22.46
C GLU A 179 28.03 8.73 23.04
N LYS A 180 26.91 9.45 22.91
CA LYS A 180 26.76 10.83 23.40
C LYS A 180 26.28 10.94 24.85
N LYS A 181 26.09 9.82 25.55
CA LYS A 181 25.52 9.76 26.90
C LYS A 181 26.56 9.22 27.89
#